data_AF-A0A6I3C8X9-F1
#
_entry.id   AF-A0A6I3C8X9-F1
#
_cell.length_a   1.000
_cell.length_b   1.000
_cell.length_c   1.000
_cell.angle_alpha   90.00
_cell.angle_beta   90.00
_cell.angle_gamma   90.00
#
_symmetry.space_group_name_H-M   'P 1'
#
loop_
_entity.id
_entity.type
_entity.pdbx_description
1 polymer ?
#
loop_
_entity_poly.entity_id
_entity_poly.type
_entity_poly.pdbx_seq_one_letter_code
_entity_poly.pdbx_strand_id
1 'polypeptide(L)'
;MATVTPRKARRRLLSLSAAAAVIAAVYVLGGPTVWAAVAPIDSGSVTVVDPVVRTKEITNGRSATEFSLQLPADAACPGDSLHDQWRWQTFVIPVADDPGAIVYEVQGPSGPGQWPLFDTKTHPLVDEIVRANAAPDLPGVVPVLDALSFAVFPPGTLTAGNYRVGVACTLFRETAKYWSTEIVITDEPNDKPAKFVWRLSTAPQAAPESSSSSSLWLMVAAGAAVVAVGGWIFVRRPTRTTSANSQISKEKS
;
A
#
# COMPACT_ATOMS: atom_id res chain seq x y z
N MET A 1 -80.27 33.04 38.09
CA MET A 1 -81.29 31.97 38.08
C MET A 1 -81.57 31.60 36.62
N ALA A 2 -81.00 30.49 36.16
CA ALA A 2 -81.40 29.81 34.93
C ALA A 2 -81.02 28.34 35.07
N THR A 3 -81.96 27.49 34.67
CA THR A 3 -82.23 26.17 35.22
C THR A 3 -81.52 25.08 34.43
N VAL A 4 -80.90 24.13 35.14
CA VAL A 4 -80.31 22.90 34.58
C VAL A 4 -81.43 21.97 34.11
N THR A 5 -81.29 21.37 32.92
CA THR A 5 -81.99 20.11 32.57
C THR A 5 -81.05 19.18 31.80
N PRO A 6 -80.85 17.92 32.24
CA PRO A 6 -80.05 16.93 31.53
C PRO A 6 -80.94 16.04 30.65
N ARG A 7 -80.46 15.65 29.46
CA ARG A 7 -81.01 14.50 28.72
C ARG A 7 -79.88 13.54 28.32
N LYS A 8 -79.87 12.38 28.97
CA LYS A 8 -79.21 11.16 28.50
C LYS A 8 -80.05 10.51 27.42
N ALA A 9 -79.47 10.14 26.28
CA ALA A 9 -79.95 8.99 25.51
C ALA A 9 -78.89 8.45 24.52
N ARG A 10 -78.41 7.25 24.88
CA ARG A 10 -78.16 6.07 24.04
C ARG A 10 -77.29 6.18 22.77
N ARG A 11 -76.10 5.57 22.92
CA ARG A 11 -75.48 4.54 22.06
C ARG A 11 -75.95 4.48 20.60
N ARG A 12 -75.01 4.78 19.70
CA ARG A 12 -74.83 4.02 18.44
C ARG A 12 -73.37 3.57 18.34
N LEU A 13 -73.20 2.25 18.32
CA LEU A 13 -72.05 1.55 17.78
C LEU A 13 -72.06 1.65 16.25
N LEU A 14 -70.91 1.28 15.64
CA LEU A 14 -70.53 1.26 14.22
C LEU A 14 -69.70 2.51 13.87
N SER A 15 -68.50 2.42 13.29
CA SER A 15 -67.90 1.38 12.46
C SER A 15 -66.37 1.53 12.45
N LEU A 16 -65.65 0.41 12.35
CA LEU A 16 -64.23 0.38 11.99
C LEU A 16 -64.00 1.12 10.67
N SER A 17 -62.97 1.95 10.62
CA SER A 17 -62.18 2.18 9.41
C SER A 17 -60.75 2.53 9.80
N ALA A 18 -59.85 1.67 9.33
CA ALA A 18 -58.42 1.72 9.52
C ALA A 18 -57.80 3.01 8.97
N ALA A 19 -56.88 3.59 9.74
CA ALA A 19 -55.82 4.45 9.21
C ALA A 19 -54.63 4.38 10.17
N ALA A 20 -53.99 3.23 10.25
CA ALA A 20 -52.62 3.14 10.76
C ALA A 20 -51.71 3.77 9.71
N ALA A 21 -51.53 5.09 9.77
CA ALA A 21 -50.52 5.79 9.00
C ALA A 21 -49.15 5.38 9.54
N VAL A 22 -48.54 4.39 8.90
CA VAL A 22 -47.13 4.04 9.09
C VAL A 22 -46.31 5.18 8.51
N ILE A 23 -45.92 6.13 9.35
CA ILE A 23 -44.85 7.07 9.02
C ILE A 23 -43.55 6.26 9.13
N ALA A 24 -43.18 5.58 8.04
CA ALA A 24 -41.83 5.07 7.85
C ALA A 24 -40.94 6.29 7.62
N ALA A 25 -40.39 6.84 8.72
CA ALA A 25 -39.27 7.76 8.64
C ALA A 25 -38.09 7.00 8.04
N VAL A 26 -37.87 7.19 6.74
CA VAL A 26 -36.65 6.76 6.06
C VAL A 26 -35.53 7.64 6.62
N TYR A 27 -34.92 7.18 7.71
CA TYR A 27 -33.59 7.63 8.08
C TYR A 27 -32.66 7.10 7.00
N VAL A 28 -32.40 7.93 5.98
CA VAL A 28 -31.25 7.77 5.11
C VAL A 28 -30.05 7.94 6.03
N LEU A 29 -29.57 6.83 6.58
CA LEU A 29 -28.32 6.74 7.31
C LEU A 29 -27.24 7.23 6.34
N GLY A 30 -26.75 8.45 6.58
CA GLY A 30 -25.50 8.92 6.03
C GLY A 30 -24.39 8.00 6.54
N GLY A 31 -24.19 6.89 5.85
CA GLY A 31 -23.03 6.03 6.08
C GLY A 31 -21.76 6.85 5.86
N PRO A 32 -20.69 6.60 6.63
CA PRO A 32 -19.42 7.23 6.35
C PRO A 32 -19.04 6.93 4.89
N THR A 33 -18.80 7.98 4.11
CA THR A 33 -18.14 7.83 2.83
C THR A 33 -16.76 7.26 3.12
N VAL A 34 -16.56 5.99 2.83
CA VAL A 34 -15.23 5.39 2.87
C VAL A 34 -14.52 5.92 1.64
N TRP A 35 -13.64 6.90 1.82
CA TRP A 35 -12.74 7.33 0.76
C TRP A 35 -11.83 6.13 0.50
N ALA A 36 -11.93 5.56 -0.70
CA ALA A 36 -11.05 4.46 -1.07
C ALA A 36 -9.62 5.00 -1.06
N ALA A 37 -8.79 4.46 -0.18
CA ALA A 37 -7.36 4.74 -0.20
C ALA A 37 -6.84 4.36 -1.60
N VAL A 38 -6.23 5.32 -2.29
CA VAL A 38 -5.57 5.05 -3.56
C VAL A 38 -4.35 4.21 -3.24
N ALA A 39 -4.30 2.98 -3.74
CA ALA A 39 -3.13 2.14 -3.53
C ALA A 39 -1.89 2.84 -4.12
N PRO A 40 -0.76 2.89 -3.39
CA PRO A 40 0.45 3.56 -3.85
C PRO A 40 0.99 2.88 -5.12
N ILE A 41 1.44 3.69 -6.07
CA ILE A 41 1.98 3.23 -7.35
C ILE A 41 3.48 3.51 -7.41
N ASP A 42 4.29 2.45 -7.53
CA ASP A 42 5.68 2.55 -7.96
C ASP A 42 5.71 3.02 -9.42
N SER A 43 6.21 4.23 -9.64
CA SER A 43 6.22 4.88 -10.96
C SER A 43 7.60 4.92 -11.60
N GLY A 44 8.52 4.11 -11.07
CA GLY A 44 9.86 3.94 -11.62
C GLY A 44 10.93 4.72 -10.86
N SER A 45 12.05 4.96 -11.54
CA SER A 45 13.25 5.50 -10.91
C SER A 45 13.45 6.99 -11.10
N VAL A 46 14.01 7.65 -10.09
CA VAL A 46 14.67 8.95 -10.27
C VAL A 46 16.12 8.74 -10.72
N THR A 47 16.63 9.65 -11.56
CA THR A 47 18.06 9.70 -11.89
C THR A 47 18.74 10.76 -11.03
N VAL A 48 19.87 10.41 -10.42
CA VAL A 48 20.67 11.38 -9.63
C VAL A 48 21.60 12.12 -10.59
N VAL A 49 21.44 13.44 -10.68
CA VAL A 49 22.17 14.27 -11.66
C VAL A 49 22.88 15.43 -10.99
N ASP A 50 23.87 15.98 -11.69
CA ASP A 50 24.48 17.26 -11.37
C ASP A 50 23.44 18.38 -11.42
N PRO A 51 23.29 19.19 -10.36
CA PRO A 51 22.22 20.19 -10.28
C PRO A 51 22.41 21.37 -11.24
N VAL A 52 23.62 21.56 -11.79
CA VAL A 52 23.92 22.62 -12.77
C VAL A 52 23.77 22.09 -14.19
N VAL A 53 24.40 20.94 -14.50
CA VAL A 53 24.41 20.37 -15.85
C VAL A 53 23.10 19.65 -16.18
N ARG A 54 22.44 19.05 -15.18
CA ARG A 54 21.16 18.31 -15.23
C ARG A 54 21.12 17.08 -16.12
N THR A 55 22.00 16.96 -17.12
CA THR A 55 22.12 15.79 -18.01
C THR A 55 23.26 14.86 -17.63
N LYS A 56 24.10 15.31 -16.68
CA LYS A 56 25.24 14.53 -16.19
C LYS A 56 24.82 13.76 -14.95
N GLU A 57 24.77 12.43 -15.07
CA GLU A 57 24.50 11.55 -13.94
C GLU A 57 25.65 11.59 -12.90
N ILE A 58 25.27 11.54 -11.62
CA ILE A 58 26.18 11.40 -10.49
C ILE A 58 25.88 10.07 -9.82
N THR A 59 26.87 9.17 -9.82
CA THR A 59 26.70 7.83 -9.25
C THR A 59 27.22 7.68 -7.83
N ASN A 60 27.92 8.69 -7.30
CA ASN A 60 28.49 8.69 -5.97
C ASN A 60 28.83 10.10 -5.49
N GLY A 61 28.95 10.27 -4.19
CA GLY A 61 29.29 11.53 -3.57
C GLY A 61 29.66 11.41 -2.10
N ARG A 62 30.05 12.55 -1.55
CA ARG A 62 30.24 12.82 -0.12
C ARG A 62 28.96 13.37 0.47
N SER A 63 28.89 13.51 1.79
CA SER A 63 27.68 14.10 2.42
C SER A 63 27.38 15.52 1.93
N ALA A 64 28.41 16.31 1.63
CA ALA A 64 28.28 17.66 1.06
C ALA A 64 28.20 17.71 -0.47
N THR A 65 28.20 16.57 -1.18
CA THR A 65 28.02 16.57 -2.64
C THR A 65 26.62 17.04 -2.98
N GLU A 66 26.53 18.09 -3.79
CA GLU A 66 25.26 18.57 -4.32
C GLU A 66 24.79 17.67 -5.46
N PHE A 67 23.50 17.36 -5.47
CA PHE A 67 22.85 16.57 -6.53
C PHE A 67 21.42 17.06 -6.73
N SER A 68 20.77 16.63 -7.80
CA SER A 68 19.32 16.76 -7.96
C SER A 68 18.73 15.40 -8.31
N LEU A 69 17.48 15.18 -7.93
CA LEU A 69 16.69 14.07 -8.44
C LEU A 69 15.98 14.52 -9.72
N GLN A 70 16.30 13.89 -10.84
CA GLN A 70 15.57 14.07 -12.08
C GLN A 70 14.50 12.98 -12.19
N LEU A 71 13.25 13.42 -12.25
CA LEU A 71 12.13 12.53 -12.49
C LEU A 71 12.02 12.19 -14.00
N PRO A 72 11.39 11.05 -14.35
CA PRO A 72 11.00 10.74 -15.73
C PRO A 72 10.21 11.88 -16.39
N ALA A 73 10.29 12.01 -17.71
CA ALA A 73 9.66 13.11 -18.44
C ALA A 73 8.13 13.16 -18.31
N ASP A 74 7.50 12.01 -18.04
CA ASP A 74 6.07 11.82 -17.84
C ASP A 74 5.68 11.77 -16.34
N ALA A 75 6.61 12.08 -15.44
CA ALA A 75 6.33 12.09 -14.00
C ALA A 75 5.38 13.23 -13.63
N ALA A 76 4.22 12.86 -13.12
CA ALA A 76 3.21 13.77 -12.62
C ALA A 76 2.43 13.12 -11.48
N CYS A 77 2.02 13.96 -10.52
CA CYS A 77 1.01 13.63 -9.53
C CYS A 77 -0.37 13.51 -10.19
N PRO A 78 -1.31 12.74 -9.62
CA PRO A 78 -2.63 12.57 -10.21
C PRO A 78 -3.44 13.87 -10.37
N GLY A 79 -3.18 14.87 -9.54
CA GLY A 79 -3.81 16.19 -9.61
C GLY A 79 -2.89 17.29 -9.05
N ASP A 80 -3.41 18.52 -8.94
CA ASP A 80 -2.66 19.67 -8.45
C ASP A 80 -2.95 20.03 -6.97
N SER A 81 -2.28 21.07 -6.46
CA SER A 81 -2.56 21.57 -5.11
C SER A 81 -3.80 22.46 -5.00
N LEU A 82 -4.27 23.08 -6.09
CA LEU A 82 -5.34 24.10 -6.04
C LEU A 82 -6.74 23.46 -6.03
N HIS A 83 -6.95 22.49 -6.90
CA HIS A 83 -8.21 21.82 -7.13
C HIS A 83 -8.29 20.52 -6.33
N ASP A 84 -7.18 19.79 -6.21
CA ASP A 84 -7.18 18.39 -5.81
C ASP A 84 -6.42 18.11 -4.51
N GLN A 85 -5.81 19.14 -3.90
CA GLN A 85 -5.04 19.07 -2.64
C GLN A 85 -3.79 18.16 -2.68
N TRP A 86 -3.27 17.84 -3.86
CA TRP A 86 -2.03 17.07 -3.98
C TRP A 86 -0.83 17.84 -3.50
N ARG A 87 0.10 17.11 -2.91
CA ARG A 87 1.41 17.57 -2.45
C ARG A 87 2.49 16.68 -3.00
N TRP A 88 3.72 17.18 -3.04
CA TRP A 88 4.88 16.32 -3.29
C TRP A 88 5.88 16.46 -2.15
N GLN A 89 6.61 15.38 -1.89
CA GLN A 89 7.53 15.28 -0.77
C GLN A 89 8.76 14.50 -1.19
N THR A 90 9.89 14.79 -0.56
CA THR A 90 11.09 13.97 -0.70
C THR A 90 11.22 12.99 0.44
N PHE A 91 11.98 11.91 0.22
CA PHE A 91 12.26 10.94 1.27
C PHE A 91 13.65 10.29 1.11
N VAL A 92 14.17 9.85 2.25
CA VAL A 92 15.29 8.94 2.46
C VAL A 92 14.80 7.92 3.48
N ILE A 93 14.67 6.66 3.09
CA ILE A 93 14.16 5.59 3.95
C ILE A 93 15.05 4.36 3.85
N PRO A 94 15.15 3.51 4.89
CA PRO A 94 15.81 2.22 4.77
C PRO A 94 15.21 1.39 3.63
N VAL A 95 16.03 0.63 2.91
CA VAL A 95 15.54 -0.19 1.77
C VAL A 95 14.52 -1.28 2.19
N ALA A 96 14.49 -1.63 3.48
CA ALA A 96 13.51 -2.56 4.04
C ALA A 96 12.10 -1.96 4.15
N ASP A 97 11.99 -0.64 4.15
CA ASP A 97 10.72 0.07 4.23
C ASP A 97 10.11 0.23 2.83
N ASP A 98 8.77 0.16 2.76
CA ASP A 98 8.00 0.37 1.54
C ASP A 98 7.66 1.86 1.37
N PRO A 99 8.15 2.55 0.31
CA PRO A 99 7.77 3.94 0.02
C PRO A 99 6.26 4.16 -0.07
N GLY A 100 5.50 3.15 -0.50
CA GLY A 100 4.05 3.21 -0.61
C GLY A 100 3.33 3.24 0.74
N ALA A 101 3.96 2.73 1.80
CA ALA A 101 3.39 2.65 3.14
C ALA A 101 3.75 3.85 4.03
N ILE A 102 4.55 4.79 3.51
CA ILE A 102 5.03 5.94 4.29
C ILE A 102 3.89 6.94 4.53
N VAL A 103 3.74 7.33 5.80
CA VAL A 103 2.89 8.44 6.20
C VAL A 103 3.79 9.66 6.40
N TYR A 104 3.39 10.79 5.82
CA TYR A 104 4.16 12.02 5.87
C TYR A 104 3.57 13.03 6.85
N GLU A 105 4.31 13.38 7.89
CA GLU A 105 3.94 14.44 8.82
C GLU A 105 4.48 15.80 8.36
N VAL A 106 4.24 16.83 9.17
CA VAL A 106 4.70 18.20 8.88
C VAL A 106 6.23 18.31 8.77
N GLN A 107 6.97 17.32 9.28
CA GLN A 107 8.43 17.26 9.22
C GLN A 107 8.95 16.28 8.14
N GLY A 108 8.07 15.67 7.34
CA GLY A 108 8.42 14.69 6.33
C GLY A 108 8.01 13.26 6.69
N PRO A 109 8.66 12.23 6.14
CA PRO A 109 8.27 10.84 6.35
C PRO A 109 8.37 10.43 7.82
N SER A 110 7.32 9.77 8.34
CA SER A 110 7.21 9.38 9.74
C SER A 110 7.68 7.95 9.96
N GLY A 111 8.80 7.79 10.65
CA GLY A 111 9.33 6.50 11.04
C GLY A 111 10.79 6.53 11.45
N PRO A 112 11.29 5.46 12.10
CA PRO A 112 12.69 5.37 12.48
C PRO A 112 13.60 5.31 11.26
N GLY A 113 14.60 6.18 11.19
CA GLY A 113 15.56 6.22 10.08
C GLY A 113 14.99 6.79 8.78
N GLN A 114 13.80 7.39 8.83
CA GLN A 114 13.15 8.03 7.70
C GLN A 114 13.32 9.54 7.80
N TRP A 115 13.74 10.17 6.70
CA TRP A 115 14.06 11.59 6.67
C TRP A 115 13.62 12.23 5.36
N PRO A 116 13.27 13.51 5.32
CA PRO A 116 13.15 14.23 4.06
C PRO A 116 14.54 14.50 3.47
N LEU A 117 14.58 14.88 2.19
CA LEU A 117 15.75 15.52 1.60
C LEU A 117 15.70 17.02 1.84
N PHE A 118 16.88 17.63 1.79
CA PHE A 118 17.08 19.05 2.08
C PHE A 118 17.75 19.73 0.90
N ASP A 119 17.33 20.96 0.63
CA ASP A 119 18.05 21.83 -0.30
C ASP A 119 19.41 22.26 0.29
N THR A 120 20.25 22.89 -0.53
CA THR A 120 21.55 23.42 -0.09
C THR A 120 21.46 24.58 0.89
N LYS A 121 20.25 25.11 1.15
CA LYS A 121 19.96 26.15 2.15
C LYS A 121 19.36 25.58 3.43
N THR A 122 19.35 24.27 3.60
CA THR A 122 18.83 23.55 4.77
C THR A 122 17.30 23.52 4.92
N HIS A 123 16.55 23.84 3.87
CA HIS A 123 15.09 23.69 3.86
C HIS A 123 14.72 22.23 3.55
N PRO A 124 13.90 21.57 4.39
CA PRO A 124 13.35 20.26 4.06
C PRO A 124 12.30 20.40 2.96
N LEU A 125 12.33 19.51 1.97
CA LEU A 125 11.33 19.48 0.89
C LEU A 125 10.18 18.55 1.29
N VAL A 126 9.25 19.10 2.06
CA VAL A 126 8.09 18.44 2.68
C VAL A 126 6.83 19.26 2.47
N ASP A 127 5.68 18.58 2.29
CA ASP A 127 4.38 19.22 2.02
C ASP A 127 4.42 20.28 0.89
N GLU A 128 5.23 20.03 -0.14
CA GLU A 128 5.48 21.00 -1.20
C GLU A 128 4.29 21.10 -2.18
N ILE A 129 4.08 22.31 -2.69
CA ILE A 129 2.99 22.61 -3.60
C ILE A 129 3.31 22.03 -4.99
N VAL A 130 2.37 21.25 -5.51
CA VAL A 130 2.32 20.86 -6.92
C VAL A 130 1.74 22.02 -7.72
N ARG A 131 2.33 22.34 -8.88
CA ARG A 131 1.92 23.50 -9.68
C ARG A 131 0.42 23.47 -9.98
N ALA A 132 -0.26 24.59 -9.72
CA ALA A 132 -1.68 24.76 -10.03
C ALA A 132 -1.94 24.68 -11.54
N ASN A 133 -2.94 23.90 -11.90
CA ASN A 133 -3.45 23.74 -13.24
C ASN A 133 -4.51 24.80 -13.55
N ALA A 134 -4.83 24.98 -14.84
CA ALA A 134 -5.88 25.90 -15.27
C ALA A 134 -7.30 25.32 -15.06
N ALA A 135 -7.40 24.01 -14.82
CA ALA A 135 -8.62 23.26 -14.65
C ALA A 135 -8.38 22.08 -13.69
N PRO A 136 -9.43 21.57 -13.02
CA PRO A 136 -9.35 20.35 -12.22
C PRO A 136 -9.04 19.12 -13.09
N ASP A 137 -8.70 18.00 -12.44
CA ASP A 137 -8.46 16.69 -13.05
C ASP A 137 -7.29 16.64 -14.06
N LEU A 138 -6.44 17.66 -14.05
CA LEU A 138 -5.20 17.68 -14.83
C LEU A 138 -4.04 17.14 -13.98
N PRO A 139 -3.10 16.38 -14.55
CA PRO A 139 -1.93 15.91 -13.81
C PRO A 139 -1.14 17.07 -13.20
N GLY A 140 -0.74 16.92 -11.94
CA GLY A 140 0.06 17.92 -11.26
C GLY A 140 1.55 17.72 -11.52
N VAL A 141 2.20 18.73 -12.10
CA VAL A 141 3.63 18.65 -12.42
C VAL A 141 4.47 18.98 -11.18
N VAL A 142 5.29 18.02 -10.77
CA VAL A 142 6.34 18.24 -9.76
C VAL A 142 7.39 19.16 -10.40
N PRO A 143 7.73 20.30 -9.77
CA PRO A 143 8.75 21.20 -10.32
C PRO A 143 10.10 20.48 -10.40
N VAL A 144 10.99 20.98 -11.24
CA VAL A 144 12.39 20.55 -11.24
C VAL A 144 12.98 20.86 -9.86
N LEU A 145 13.53 19.84 -9.19
CA LEU A 145 14.08 20.01 -7.84
C LEU A 145 15.35 20.87 -7.91
N ASP A 146 15.56 21.73 -6.92
CA ASP A 146 16.82 22.44 -6.74
C ASP A 146 17.93 21.50 -6.27
N ALA A 147 19.14 22.04 -6.09
CA ALA A 147 20.26 21.29 -5.54
C ALA A 147 19.92 20.80 -4.12
N LEU A 148 20.12 19.50 -3.92
CA LEU A 148 19.97 18.78 -2.66
C LEU A 148 21.35 18.39 -2.12
N SER A 149 21.43 18.16 -0.82
CA SER A 149 22.62 17.56 -0.21
C SER A 149 22.28 16.79 1.06
N PHE A 150 23.20 15.93 1.52
CA PHE A 150 23.10 15.31 2.83
C PHE A 150 23.87 16.11 3.91
N ALA A 151 24.31 17.34 3.61
CA ALA A 151 25.15 18.12 4.51
C ALA A 151 24.44 18.53 5.80
N VAL A 152 23.11 18.50 5.83
CA VAL A 152 22.35 18.85 7.04
C VAL A 152 22.44 17.78 8.13
N PHE A 153 22.76 16.53 7.78
CA PHE A 153 22.69 15.42 8.70
C PHE A 153 23.91 15.39 9.62
N PRO A 154 23.73 15.48 10.95
CA PRO A 154 24.83 15.24 11.88
C PRO A 154 25.35 13.80 11.77
N PRO A 155 26.63 13.55 12.12
CA PRO A 155 27.18 12.20 12.15
C PRO A 155 26.32 11.24 12.98
N GLY A 156 26.01 10.07 12.41
CA GLY A 156 25.20 9.03 13.04
C GLY A 156 23.68 9.17 12.84
N THR A 157 23.20 10.23 12.17
CA THR A 157 21.76 10.39 11.87
C THR A 157 21.33 9.47 10.72
N LEU A 158 22.06 9.52 9.61
CA LEU A 158 22.00 8.54 8.53
C LEU A 158 23.15 7.55 8.74
N THR A 159 22.86 6.38 9.30
CA THR A 159 23.86 5.35 9.55
C THR A 159 24.22 4.62 8.25
N ALA A 160 25.40 4.00 8.19
CA ALA A 160 25.77 3.13 7.07
C ALA A 160 24.69 2.06 6.80
N GLY A 161 24.39 1.84 5.51
CA GLY A 161 23.31 0.94 5.09
C GLY A 161 22.77 1.27 3.69
N ASN A 162 21.73 0.53 3.31
CA ASN A 162 21.04 0.70 2.04
C ASN A 162 19.77 1.51 2.25
N TYR A 163 19.57 2.54 1.44
CA TYR A 163 18.43 3.43 1.51
C TYR A 163 17.78 3.59 0.14
N ARG A 164 16.48 3.87 0.13
CA ARG A 164 15.79 4.47 -1.02
C ARG A 164 15.71 5.96 -0.82
N VAL A 165 16.05 6.70 -1.87
CA VAL A 165 15.83 8.15 -1.95
C VAL A 165 14.90 8.46 -3.11
N GLY A 166 14.01 9.43 -2.93
CA GLY A 166 12.99 9.65 -3.95
C GLY A 166 12.07 10.82 -3.70
N VAL A 167 11.07 10.88 -4.57
CA VAL A 167 9.98 11.85 -4.55
C VAL A 167 8.65 11.09 -4.53
N ALA A 168 7.74 11.50 -3.66
CA ALA A 168 6.39 10.96 -3.56
C ALA A 168 5.36 12.06 -3.80
N CYS A 169 4.33 11.75 -4.59
CA CYS A 169 3.08 12.48 -4.60
C CYS A 169 2.19 11.94 -3.49
N THR A 170 1.72 12.84 -2.64
CA THR A 170 0.93 12.50 -1.47
C THR A 170 -0.42 13.21 -1.48
N LEU A 171 -1.45 12.50 -1.03
CA LEU A 171 -2.77 13.05 -0.76
C LEU A 171 -3.13 12.75 0.69
N PHE A 172 -3.49 13.78 1.46
CA PHE A 172 -3.73 13.67 2.91
C PHE A 172 -2.65 12.88 3.65
N ARG A 173 -1.37 13.14 3.31
CA ARG A 173 -0.17 12.54 3.94
C ARG A 173 0.15 11.10 3.55
N GLU A 174 -0.65 10.47 2.70
CA GLU A 174 -0.40 9.11 2.22
C GLU A 174 0.25 9.13 0.84
N THR A 175 1.23 8.25 0.61
CA THR A 175 1.80 8.04 -0.73
C THR A 175 0.73 7.51 -1.67
N ALA A 176 0.55 8.16 -2.82
CA ALA A 176 -0.23 7.58 -3.92
C ALA A 176 0.65 7.21 -5.12
N LYS A 177 1.75 7.91 -5.31
CA LYS A 177 2.66 7.70 -6.44
C LYS A 177 4.07 8.08 -6.02
N TYR A 178 5.08 7.29 -6.37
CA TYR A 178 6.45 7.62 -6.02
C TYR A 178 7.45 7.21 -7.10
N TRP A 179 8.61 7.86 -7.06
CA TRP A 179 9.78 7.52 -7.87
C TRP A 179 10.99 7.47 -6.94
N SER A 180 11.82 6.44 -7.08
CA SER A 180 12.93 6.24 -6.16
C SER A 180 14.16 5.60 -6.79
N THR A 181 15.31 5.76 -6.15
CA THR A 181 16.52 5.03 -6.49
C THR A 181 17.21 4.57 -5.20
N GLU A 182 17.95 3.48 -5.29
CA GLU A 182 18.67 2.93 -4.15
C GLU A 182 20.07 3.53 -4.06
N ILE A 183 20.45 3.92 -2.84
CA ILE A 183 21.79 4.35 -2.49
C ILE A 183 22.35 3.47 -1.38
N VAL A 184 23.67 3.38 -1.35
CA VAL A 184 24.44 2.76 -0.27
C VAL A 184 25.20 3.87 0.42
N ILE A 185 24.97 4.03 1.73
CA ILE A 185 25.73 4.91 2.61
C ILE A 185 26.81 4.09 3.31
N THR A 186 28.04 4.57 3.28
CA THR A 186 29.19 3.97 3.96
C THR A 186 29.84 5.02 4.86
N ASP A 187 30.14 4.65 6.10
CA ASP A 187 30.86 5.53 7.03
C ASP A 187 32.23 5.95 6.44
N GLU A 188 32.53 7.24 6.51
CA GLU A 188 33.80 7.82 6.10
C GLU A 188 34.17 8.89 7.13
N PRO A 189 34.98 8.56 8.15
CA PRO A 189 35.26 9.46 9.27
C PRO A 189 35.89 10.79 8.88
N ASN A 190 36.56 10.84 7.72
CA ASN A 190 37.19 12.07 7.21
C ASN A 190 36.23 12.94 6.41
N ASP A 191 35.05 12.42 6.07
CA ASP A 191 34.02 13.20 5.39
C ASP A 191 33.39 14.22 6.33
N LYS A 192 33.00 15.38 5.77
CA LYS A 192 32.32 16.44 6.49
C LYS A 192 31.12 16.92 5.66
N PRO A 193 29.99 17.25 6.31
CA PRO A 193 29.78 17.25 7.77
C PRO A 193 29.31 15.90 8.36
N ALA A 194 28.71 15.02 7.57
CA ALA A 194 27.96 13.88 8.10
C ALA A 194 28.82 12.62 8.37
N LYS A 195 30.10 12.63 8.00
CA LYS A 195 31.04 11.50 8.14
C LYS A 195 30.63 10.24 7.36
N PHE A 196 30.08 10.41 6.16
CA PHE A 196 29.79 9.30 5.26
C PHE A 196 29.99 9.68 3.79
N VAL A 197 30.14 8.65 2.97
CA VAL A 197 30.01 8.73 1.51
C VAL A 197 28.80 7.94 1.06
N TRP A 198 28.24 8.29 -0.08
CA TRP A 198 27.12 7.60 -0.70
C TRP A 198 27.46 7.20 -2.13
N ARG A 199 26.82 6.15 -2.61
CA ARG A 199 26.86 5.71 -4.00
C ARG A 199 25.52 5.15 -4.41
N LEU A 200 25.17 5.26 -5.68
CA LEU A 200 24.05 4.52 -6.24
C LEU A 200 24.31 3.01 -6.06
N SER A 201 23.27 2.29 -5.68
CA SER A 201 23.30 0.84 -5.74
C SER A 201 23.37 0.44 -7.20
N THR A 202 24.45 -0.21 -7.61
CA THR A 202 24.45 -0.94 -8.88
C THR A 202 23.48 -2.10 -8.65
N ALA A 203 22.23 -1.96 -9.12
CA ALA A 203 21.31 -3.09 -9.09
C ALA A 203 22.02 -4.30 -9.73
N PRO A 204 21.89 -5.52 -9.17
CA PRO A 204 22.18 -6.70 -9.96
C PRO A 204 21.27 -6.62 -11.18
N GLN A 205 21.88 -6.59 -12.37
CA GLN A 205 21.18 -6.82 -13.63
C GLN A 205 20.26 -8.04 -13.41
N ALA A 206 18.97 -7.91 -13.77
CA ALA A 206 17.99 -8.98 -13.61
C ALA A 206 18.64 -10.32 -13.92
N ALA A 207 18.54 -11.27 -12.98
CA ALA A 207 19.11 -12.60 -13.16
C ALA A 207 18.73 -13.10 -14.57
N PRO A 208 19.67 -13.66 -15.36
CA PRO A 208 19.32 -14.20 -16.66
C PRO A 208 18.14 -15.16 -16.44
N GLU A 209 17.07 -14.94 -17.20
CA GLU A 209 15.94 -15.87 -17.25
C GLU A 209 16.54 -17.26 -17.41
N SER A 210 16.36 -18.08 -16.39
CA SER A 210 16.66 -19.50 -16.51
C SER A 210 15.67 -20.01 -17.54
N SER A 211 16.09 -20.01 -18.80
CA SER A 211 15.42 -20.70 -19.87
C SER A 211 15.22 -22.13 -19.40
N SER A 212 14.01 -22.42 -18.94
CA SER A 212 13.58 -23.78 -18.66
C SER A 212 13.53 -24.46 -20.01
N SER A 213 14.66 -25.03 -20.43
CA SER A 213 14.71 -25.99 -21.51
C SER A 213 13.91 -27.20 -21.05
N SER A 214 12.65 -27.23 -21.43
CA SER A 214 11.82 -28.42 -21.41
C SER A 214 12.41 -29.43 -22.41
N SER A 215 13.47 -30.11 -22.01
CA SER A 215 14.04 -31.27 -22.69
C SER A 215 13.96 -32.48 -21.76
N LEU A 216 12.73 -33.01 -21.60
CA LEU A 216 12.44 -34.17 -20.75
C LEU A 216 11.63 -35.25 -21.49
N TRP A 217 11.84 -35.38 -22.81
CA TRP A 217 11.20 -36.45 -23.61
C TRP A 217 12.16 -37.06 -24.61
N LEU A 218 13.27 -37.63 -24.15
CA LEU A 218 13.94 -38.69 -24.90
C LEU A 218 14.47 -39.75 -23.92
N MET A 219 14.11 -41.00 -24.23
CA MET A 219 14.40 -42.28 -23.54
C MET A 219 13.46 -42.53 -22.35
N VAL A 220 12.51 -43.47 -22.39
CA VAL A 220 12.72 -44.91 -22.65
C VAL A 220 11.52 -45.52 -23.40
N ALA A 221 11.78 -46.05 -24.59
CA ALA A 221 10.98 -47.11 -25.19
C ALA A 221 11.78 -48.41 -25.14
N ALA A 222 11.23 -49.44 -24.50
CA ALA A 222 11.35 -50.87 -24.84
C ALA A 222 11.20 -51.74 -23.57
N GLY A 223 10.02 -52.34 -23.43
CA GLY A 223 9.73 -53.39 -22.44
C GLY A 223 8.42 -54.06 -22.81
N ALA A 224 8.49 -54.95 -23.80
CA ALA A 224 7.35 -55.60 -24.43
C ALA A 224 6.59 -56.55 -23.49
N ALA A 225 5.32 -56.73 -23.85
CA ALA A 225 4.27 -57.52 -23.22
C ALA A 225 4.62 -58.99 -22.89
N VAL A 226 4.11 -59.50 -21.76
CA VAL A 226 3.68 -60.91 -21.62
C VAL A 226 2.59 -61.06 -20.53
N VAL A 227 1.55 -61.82 -20.85
CA VAL A 227 0.53 -62.50 -20.00
C VAL A 227 -0.56 -61.66 -19.32
N ALA A 228 -1.65 -61.44 -20.05
CA ALA A 228 -2.99 -61.62 -19.51
C ALA A 228 -3.28 -63.13 -19.37
N VAL A 229 -4.02 -63.50 -18.31
CA VAL A 229 -4.74 -64.78 -18.02
C VAL A 229 -4.32 -65.41 -16.68
N GLY A 230 -5.31 -65.50 -15.77
CA GLY A 230 -5.37 -66.43 -14.63
C GLY A 230 -5.15 -65.75 -13.27
N GLY A 231 -6.08 -65.67 -12.34
CA GLY A 231 -7.41 -66.26 -12.25
C GLY A 231 -8.10 -65.80 -10.96
N TRP A 232 -9.43 -65.84 -11.00
CA TRP A 232 -10.28 -66.05 -9.83
C TRP A 232 -9.70 -67.13 -8.89
N ILE A 233 -9.82 -66.97 -7.57
CA ILE A 233 -10.52 -67.90 -6.65
C ILE A 233 -10.35 -67.47 -5.17
N PHE A 234 -11.52 -67.29 -4.54
CA PHE A 234 -11.91 -67.55 -3.13
C PHE A 234 -11.20 -66.83 -1.97
N VAL A 235 -11.91 -65.92 -1.28
CA VAL A 235 -12.77 -66.21 -0.10
C VAL A 235 -11.99 -66.77 1.07
N ARG A 236 -11.94 -66.00 2.18
CA ARG A 236 -12.25 -66.47 3.54
C ARG A 236 -12.34 -65.31 4.54
N ARG A 237 -13.58 -64.94 4.86
CA ARG A 237 -14.00 -64.66 6.25
C ARG A 237 -13.83 -65.98 7.04
N PRO A 238 -13.48 -65.99 8.34
CA PRO A 238 -14.43 -65.58 9.38
C PRO A 238 -13.84 -65.08 10.72
N THR A 239 -14.66 -64.37 11.49
CA THR A 239 -14.68 -64.53 12.96
C THR A 239 -16.09 -64.23 13.47
N ARG A 240 -16.80 -65.30 13.87
CA ARG A 240 -17.86 -65.29 14.90
C ARG A 240 -17.15 -65.06 16.26
N THR A 241 -17.75 -64.62 17.37
CA THR A 241 -18.91 -65.14 18.15
C THR A 241 -18.97 -64.23 19.41
N THR A 242 -20.07 -63.69 19.95
CA THR A 242 -21.01 -64.23 20.98
C THR A 242 -21.50 -63.02 21.79
N SER A 243 -22.78 -62.62 21.75
CA SER A 243 -23.89 -62.85 22.72
C SER A 243 -23.80 -62.22 24.14
N ALA A 244 -24.75 -61.33 24.44
CA ALA A 244 -25.55 -61.15 25.69
C ALA A 244 -26.48 -59.93 25.43
N ASN A 245 -27.81 -59.96 25.33
CA ASN A 245 -28.92 -60.50 26.15
C ASN A 245 -29.13 -59.82 27.53
N SER A 246 -30.41 -59.54 27.82
CA SER A 246 -31.03 -59.09 29.10
C SER A 246 -31.02 -57.57 29.41
N GLN A 247 -32.06 -56.90 29.93
CA GLN A 247 -33.50 -57.13 30.13
C GLN A 247 -34.14 -55.85 30.75
N ILE A 248 -35.48 -55.72 30.62
CA ILE A 248 -36.49 -55.23 31.60
C ILE A 248 -36.48 -53.75 32.09
N SER A 249 -37.58 -53.03 31.83
CA SER A 249 -38.69 -52.70 32.78
C SER A 249 -39.69 -51.73 32.08
N LYS A 250 -41.01 -51.99 31.92
CA LYS A 250 -42.12 -51.90 32.91
C LYS A 250 -42.09 -50.56 33.68
N GLU A 251 -43.17 -49.79 33.90
CA GLU A 251 -44.62 -50.07 34.03
C GLU A 251 -45.38 -48.73 34.22
N LYS A 252 -46.72 -48.77 34.08
CA LYS A 252 -47.77 -47.90 34.68
C LYS A 252 -47.96 -46.48 34.10
N SER A 253 -49.17 -45.97 33.90
CA SER A 253 -50.54 -46.37 34.31
C SER A 253 -51.56 -45.80 33.33
#